data_AF-Q99416-F1
#
_entry.id   AF-Q99416-F1
#
_cell.length_a   1.000
_cell.length_b   1.000
_cell.length_c   1.000
_cell.angle_alpha   90.00
_cell.angle_beta   90.00
_cell.angle_gamma   90.00
#
_symmetry.space_group_name_H-M   'P 1'
#
loop_
_entity.id
_entity.type
_entity.pdbx_description
1 polymer ?
#
loop_
_entity_poly.entity_id
_entity_poly.type
_entity_poly.pdbx_seq_one_letter_code
_entity_poly.pdbx_strand_id
1 'polypeptide(L)'
;FCRAQDLEYLTGRVWVGLWLVVFVLALVAAERSFLVRYISPFTQEIFAFLISLIFIYETFYKLYKVFTEHPLLPFYPPEAPGGVPGCWSGAKWQALPPTEGPGPRNQPNTALLSLILILGTFFIAFFLRKFRNSRFWGGKARRIIGDFGIPSILVMVLVDYSITDTYTGKLTVPTGLSVTSPDKRSWFIPPLGSARPFPPWMMVAAAVPALLVLILIFMETQITALIVSQKARRLLKGSGFHLDLLLIGSLGGLRGLFGLPWLTAATVRHVTHVNALTVMRTAIAPGDKPQIQEVREQRVTGVLIASLVGLSIVMGAVLRRIPLAVLFGIFLYMGVTSLSGIQLSQQLLLIFMPAKH
;
A
#
# COMPACT_ATOMS: atom_id res chain seq x y z
N PHE A 1 23.60 4.83 -6.59
CA PHE A 1 24.47 5.94 -6.13
C PHE A 1 25.43 5.50 -5.03
N CYS A 2 25.00 5.30 -3.78
CA CYS A 2 25.92 4.99 -2.67
C CYS A 2 26.85 3.80 -2.91
N ARG A 3 26.34 2.69 -3.48
CA ARG A 3 27.15 1.51 -3.84
C ARG A 3 28.22 1.79 -4.92
N ALA A 4 27.95 2.73 -5.83
CA ALA A 4 28.87 3.08 -6.91
C ALA A 4 29.94 4.11 -6.48
N GLN A 5 29.80 4.69 -5.28
CA GLN A 5 30.72 5.68 -4.72
C GLN A 5 31.35 5.17 -3.41
N ASP A 6 31.17 3.88 -3.10
CA ASP A 6 31.61 3.23 -1.86
C ASP A 6 31.20 3.96 -0.56
N LEU A 7 30.02 4.59 -0.58
CA LEU A 7 29.47 5.32 0.55
C LEU A 7 28.53 4.44 1.38
N GLU A 8 28.58 4.64 2.70
CA GLU A 8 27.72 3.96 3.64
C GLU A 8 26.27 4.48 3.50
N TYR A 9 25.41 3.67 2.89
CA TYR A 9 24.03 4.05 2.53
C TYR A 9 23.20 4.52 3.74
N LEU A 10 23.32 3.81 4.86
CA LEU A 10 22.54 4.10 6.07
C LEU A 10 22.94 5.44 6.70
N THR A 11 24.23 5.74 6.75
CA THR A 11 24.74 7.01 7.24
C THR A 11 24.32 8.17 6.34
N GLY A 12 24.39 7.98 5.01
CA GLY A 12 23.85 8.96 4.06
C GLY A 12 22.34 9.19 4.27
N ARG A 13 21.58 8.13 4.57
CA ARG A 13 20.15 8.21 4.88
C ARG A 13 19.87 9.02 6.16
N VAL A 14 20.71 8.90 7.17
CA VAL A 14 20.61 9.73 8.40
C VAL A 14 20.74 11.21 8.04
N TRP A 15 21.75 11.57 7.25
CA TRP A 15 21.96 12.96 6.81
C TRP A 15 20.80 13.50 5.98
N VAL A 16 20.24 12.69 5.08
CA VAL A 16 19.02 13.05 4.35
C VAL A 16 17.85 13.31 5.32
N GLY A 17 17.70 12.47 6.35
CA GLY A 17 16.70 12.64 7.41
C GLY A 17 16.90 13.90 8.26
N LEU A 18 18.15 14.24 8.60
CA LEU A 18 18.47 15.46 9.36
C LEU A 18 18.16 16.72 8.54
N TRP A 19 18.57 16.77 7.27
CA TRP A 19 18.23 17.87 6.37
C TRP A 19 16.72 17.98 6.14
N LEU A 20 16.00 16.85 6.06
CA LEU A 20 14.55 16.84 5.97
C LEU A 20 13.90 17.56 7.16
N VAL A 21 14.37 17.34 8.39
CA VAL A 21 13.86 18.06 9.58
C VAL A 21 14.11 19.56 9.47
N VAL A 22 15.33 19.96 9.09
CA VAL A 22 15.69 21.38 8.91
C VAL A 22 14.78 22.04 7.87
N PHE A 23 14.58 21.40 6.71
CA PHE A 23 13.73 21.97 5.68
C PHE A 23 12.25 22.00 6.06
N VAL A 24 11.73 20.99 6.76
CA VAL A 24 10.36 21.00 7.25
C VAL A 24 10.14 22.12 8.26
N LEU A 25 11.07 22.31 9.21
CA LEU A 25 11.01 23.42 10.17
C LEU A 25 11.01 24.77 9.44
N ALA A 26 11.89 24.96 8.45
CA ALA A 26 11.93 26.17 7.65
C ALA A 26 10.63 26.40 6.86
N LEU A 27 10.04 25.34 6.27
CA LEU A 27 8.80 25.42 5.49
C LEU A 27 7.61 25.78 6.39
N VAL A 28 7.50 25.15 7.56
CA VAL A 28 6.44 25.41 8.54
C VAL A 28 6.57 26.83 9.11
N ALA A 29 7.78 27.29 9.44
CA ALA A 29 8.04 28.65 9.90
C ALA A 29 7.74 29.72 8.84
N ALA A 30 8.00 29.44 7.57
CA ALA A 30 7.71 30.34 6.46
C ALA A 30 6.24 30.30 5.97
N GLU A 31 5.34 29.66 6.73
CA GLU A 31 3.92 29.48 6.40
C GLU A 31 3.63 28.96 4.98
N ARG A 32 4.56 28.19 4.39
CA ARG A 32 4.47 27.74 2.98
C ARG A 32 3.33 26.76 2.71
N SER A 33 2.57 26.33 3.72
CA SER A 33 1.31 25.60 3.54
C SER A 33 0.24 26.42 2.80
N PHE A 34 0.43 27.72 2.59
CA PHE A 34 -0.41 28.49 1.66
C PHE A 34 -0.41 27.89 0.24
N LEU A 35 0.68 27.23 -0.18
CA LEU A 35 0.81 26.61 -1.51
C LEU A 35 -0.29 25.58 -1.79
N VAL A 36 -0.87 24.98 -0.73
CA VAL A 36 -1.98 24.03 -0.78
C VAL A 36 -3.23 24.65 -1.44
N ARG A 37 -3.41 25.97 -1.33
CA ARG A 37 -4.55 26.68 -1.95
C ARG A 37 -4.49 26.69 -3.48
N TYR A 38 -3.31 26.53 -4.07
CA TYR A 38 -3.15 26.44 -5.53
C TYR A 38 -3.46 25.05 -6.08
N ILE A 39 -3.65 24.04 -5.22
CA ILE A 39 -3.99 22.70 -5.65
C ILE A 39 -5.49 22.67 -5.98
N SER A 40 -5.80 22.76 -7.27
CA SER A 40 -7.17 22.69 -7.77
C SER A 40 -7.77 21.28 -7.61
N PRO A 41 -9.11 21.16 -7.60
CA PRO A 41 -9.78 19.86 -7.65
C PRO A 41 -9.34 19.00 -8.83
N PHE A 42 -9.04 19.62 -9.98
CA PHE A 42 -8.52 18.94 -11.16
C PHE A 42 -7.20 18.21 -10.89
N THR A 43 -6.25 18.86 -10.23
CA THR A 43 -4.97 18.23 -9.85
C THR A 43 -5.17 17.07 -8.87
N GLN A 44 -6.10 17.21 -7.92
CA GLN A 44 -6.43 16.15 -6.97
C GLN A 44 -7.01 14.91 -7.68
N GLU A 45 -7.89 15.12 -8.65
CA GLU A 45 -8.52 14.05 -9.42
C GLU A 45 -7.52 13.31 -10.31
N ILE A 46 -6.62 14.02 -11.00
CA ILE A 46 -5.55 13.40 -11.79
C ILE A 46 -4.67 12.53 -10.89
N PHE A 47 -4.28 13.06 -9.73
CA PHE A 47 -3.42 12.32 -8.81
C PHE A 47 -4.10 11.08 -8.25
N ALA A 48 -5.36 11.19 -7.83
CA ALA A 48 -6.16 10.06 -7.37
C ALA A 48 -6.37 9.01 -8.46
N PHE A 49 -6.59 9.44 -9.70
CA PHE A 49 -6.73 8.57 -10.87
C PHE A 49 -5.43 7.82 -11.16
N LEU A 50 -4.30 8.55 -11.20
CA LEU A 50 -2.97 7.98 -11.43
C LEU A 50 -2.62 6.93 -10.36
N ILE A 51 -2.81 7.25 -9.08
CA ILE A 51 -2.56 6.28 -8.00
C ILE A 51 -3.43 5.04 -8.18
N SER A 52 -4.72 5.22 -8.47
CA SER A 52 -5.63 4.08 -8.67
C SER A 52 -5.18 3.20 -9.84
N LEU A 53 -4.72 3.79 -10.93
CA LEU A 53 -4.18 3.08 -12.08
C LEU A 53 -2.89 2.31 -11.73
N ILE A 54 -1.99 2.94 -10.96
CA ILE A 54 -0.76 2.29 -10.46
C ILE A 54 -1.10 1.08 -9.59
N PHE A 55 -2.10 1.18 -8.70
CA PHE A 55 -2.53 0.05 -7.87
C PHE A 55 -3.07 -1.13 -8.69
N ILE A 56 -3.86 -0.84 -9.74
CA ILE A 56 -4.36 -1.87 -10.66
C ILE A 56 -3.20 -2.51 -11.41
N TYR A 57 -2.32 -1.70 -12.00
CA TYR A 57 -1.13 -2.16 -12.72
C TYR A 57 -0.22 -3.04 -11.84
N GLU A 58 0.11 -2.58 -10.65
CA GLU A 58 0.97 -3.29 -9.69
C GLU A 58 0.39 -4.67 -9.32
N THR A 59 -0.94 -4.77 -9.24
CA THR A 59 -1.62 -6.04 -8.96
C THR A 59 -1.45 -7.04 -10.11
N PHE A 60 -1.66 -6.59 -11.35
CA PHE A 60 -1.42 -7.43 -12.53
C PHE A 60 0.06 -7.75 -12.73
N TYR A 61 0.96 -6.81 -12.43
CA TYR A 61 2.41 -7.04 -12.47
C TYR A 61 2.85 -8.13 -11.47
N LYS A 62 2.32 -8.10 -10.24
CA LYS A 62 2.57 -9.14 -9.24
C LYS A 62 1.98 -10.49 -9.66
N LEU A 63 0.80 -10.51 -10.25
CA LEU A 63 0.22 -11.72 -10.81
C LEU A 63 1.09 -12.29 -11.93
N TYR A 64 1.52 -11.45 -12.88
CA TYR A 64 2.44 -11.85 -13.94
C TYR A 64 3.73 -12.43 -13.37
N LYS A 65 4.29 -11.80 -12.34
CA LYS A 65 5.47 -12.30 -11.64
C LYS A 65 5.25 -13.70 -11.06
N VAL A 66 4.10 -13.97 -10.44
CA VAL A 66 3.75 -15.32 -9.95
C VAL A 66 3.69 -16.34 -11.11
N PHE A 67 3.14 -15.97 -12.26
CA PHE A 67 3.17 -16.82 -13.46
C PHE A 67 4.58 -17.05 -14.01
N THR A 68 5.47 -16.07 -13.88
CA THR A 68 6.89 -16.27 -14.25
C THR A 68 7.65 -17.14 -13.26
N GLU A 69 7.37 -17.05 -11.96
CA GLU A 69 8.01 -17.87 -10.91
C GLU A 69 7.49 -19.32 -10.91
N HIS A 70 6.24 -19.51 -11.33
CA HIS A 70 5.54 -20.79 -11.42
C HIS A 70 4.94 -20.97 -12.82
N PRO A 71 5.77 -21.17 -13.87
CA PRO A 71 5.29 -21.34 -15.23
C PRO A 71 4.41 -22.59 -15.33
N LEU A 72 3.41 -22.54 -16.21
CA LEU A 72 2.56 -23.69 -16.52
C LEU A 72 3.32 -24.62 -17.47
N LEU A 73 3.84 -25.71 -16.91
CA LEU A 73 4.60 -26.71 -17.66
C LEU A 73 3.75 -27.98 -17.85
N PRO A 74 3.79 -28.62 -19.02
CA PRO A 74 3.13 -29.92 -19.23
C PRO A 74 3.70 -31.01 -18.31
N PHE A 75 4.99 -30.91 -17.98
CA PHE A 75 5.70 -31.81 -17.09
C PHE A 75 6.60 -31.00 -16.16
N TYR A 76 6.47 -31.25 -14.86
CA TYR A 76 7.31 -30.63 -13.84
C TYR A 76 8.46 -31.58 -13.49
N PRO A 77 9.73 -31.12 -13.53
CA PRO A 77 10.83 -31.96 -13.12
C PRO A 77 10.69 -32.31 -11.62
N PRO A 78 10.95 -33.56 -11.22
CA PRO A 78 10.95 -33.93 -9.81
C PRO A 78 11.96 -33.06 -9.05
N GLU A 79 11.59 -32.60 -7.85
CA GLU A 79 12.49 -31.82 -6.98
C GLU A 79 13.80 -32.58 -6.80
N ALA A 80 14.90 -32.04 -7.33
CA ALA A 80 16.22 -32.63 -7.14
C ALA A 80 16.55 -32.59 -5.64
N PRO A 81 16.81 -33.75 -5.00
CA PRO A 81 17.20 -33.77 -3.60
C PRO A 81 18.61 -33.20 -3.49
N GLY A 82 18.71 -31.97 -2.98
CA GLY A 82 19.97 -31.27 -2.75
C GLY A 82 20.45 -30.49 -3.98
N GLY A 83 20.91 -29.26 -3.74
CA GLY A 83 21.33 -28.29 -4.75
C GLY A 83 22.57 -28.68 -5.54
N VAL A 84 22.45 -29.68 -6.42
CA VAL A 84 23.42 -29.95 -7.46
C VAL A 84 22.88 -29.37 -8.77
N PRO A 85 23.56 -28.38 -9.39
CA PRO A 85 23.20 -27.92 -10.71
C PRO A 85 23.72 -28.93 -11.73
N GLY A 86 22.89 -29.90 -12.13
CA GLY A 86 23.28 -30.79 -13.22
C GLY A 86 22.30 -31.89 -13.59
N CYS A 87 21.98 -31.88 -14.90
CA CYS A 87 21.55 -33.00 -15.74
C CYS A 87 20.07 -33.45 -15.70
N TRP A 88 19.23 -32.76 -16.48
CA TRP A 88 18.32 -33.42 -17.42
C TRP A 88 18.41 -32.68 -18.77
N SER A 89 18.83 -33.40 -19.80
CA SER A 89 19.12 -32.88 -21.14
C SER A 89 17.86 -32.43 -21.87
N GLY A 90 17.92 -31.26 -22.53
CA GLY A 90 17.10 -30.97 -23.70
C GLY A 90 16.18 -29.74 -23.63
N ALA A 91 15.86 -29.21 -22.45
CA ALA A 91 15.02 -28.02 -22.33
C ALA A 91 15.88 -26.79 -22.01
N LYS A 92 15.90 -25.83 -22.95
CA LYS A 92 16.54 -24.52 -22.80
C LYS A 92 15.71 -23.69 -21.80
N TRP A 93 15.88 -23.95 -20.51
CA TRP A 93 15.28 -23.14 -19.45
C TRP A 93 15.99 -21.79 -19.45
N GLN A 94 15.29 -20.76 -19.94
CA GLN A 94 15.72 -19.38 -19.69
C GLN A 94 15.78 -19.20 -18.18
N ALA A 95 16.98 -18.89 -17.66
CA ALA A 95 17.16 -18.53 -16.27
C ALA A 95 16.23 -17.35 -15.96
N LEU A 96 15.16 -17.62 -15.21
CA LEU A 96 14.22 -16.61 -14.76
C LEU A 96 14.97 -15.56 -13.92
N PRO A 97 14.62 -14.27 -14.03
CA PRO A 97 15.35 -13.20 -13.36
C PRO A 97 15.37 -13.43 -11.84
N PRO A 98 16.52 -13.17 -11.17
CA PRO A 98 16.66 -13.40 -9.75
C PRO A 98 15.69 -12.50 -8.99
N THR A 99 14.72 -13.13 -8.31
CA THR A 99 13.88 -12.46 -7.33
C THR A 99 14.30 -12.85 -5.93
N GLU A 100 14.40 -11.85 -5.05
CA GLU A 100 14.69 -12.01 -3.63
C GLU A 100 13.49 -12.63 -2.89
N GLY A 101 13.50 -13.95 -2.71
CA GLY A 101 12.53 -14.66 -1.89
C GLY A 101 12.92 -16.12 -1.66
N PRO A 102 12.95 -16.62 -0.42
CA PRO A 102 13.17 -18.04 -0.13
C PRO A 102 11.83 -18.77 -0.28
N GLY A 103 11.53 -19.25 -1.49
CA GLY A 103 10.33 -20.04 -1.78
C GLY A 103 10.62 -21.14 -2.81
N PRO A 104 9.89 -22.27 -2.78
CA PRO A 104 10.01 -23.31 -3.79
C PRO A 104 9.65 -22.75 -5.16
N ARG A 105 10.47 -23.04 -6.17
CA ARG A 105 10.27 -22.56 -7.56
C ARG A 105 9.58 -23.63 -8.40
N ASN A 106 8.93 -23.22 -9.49
CA ASN A 106 8.32 -24.14 -10.45
C ASN A 106 7.32 -25.13 -9.83
N GLN A 107 6.58 -24.71 -8.81
CA GLN A 107 5.49 -25.52 -8.26
C GLN A 107 4.31 -25.64 -9.24
N PRO A 108 3.75 -26.85 -9.44
CA PRO A 108 2.60 -27.07 -10.30
C PRO A 108 1.34 -26.40 -9.77
N ASN A 109 0.47 -25.92 -10.66
CA ASN A 109 -0.86 -25.36 -10.38
C ASN A 109 -0.91 -24.12 -9.45
N THR A 110 0.21 -23.70 -8.84
CA THR A 110 0.30 -22.51 -7.97
C THR A 110 -0.14 -21.24 -8.68
N ALA A 111 0.26 -21.05 -9.94
CA ALA A 111 -0.11 -19.85 -10.70
C ALA A 111 -1.62 -19.77 -10.98
N LEU A 112 -2.24 -20.90 -11.35
CA LEU A 112 -3.69 -20.98 -11.59
C LEU A 112 -4.48 -20.77 -10.29
N LEU A 113 -4.06 -21.41 -9.20
CA LEU A 113 -4.69 -21.23 -7.90
C LEU A 113 -4.57 -19.78 -7.42
N SER A 114 -3.41 -19.15 -7.61
CA SER A 114 -3.20 -17.74 -7.29
C SER A 114 -4.11 -16.82 -8.10
N LEU A 115 -4.30 -17.10 -9.40
CA LEU A 115 -5.26 -16.39 -10.25
C LEU A 115 -6.69 -16.52 -9.73
N ILE A 116 -7.12 -17.74 -9.37
CA ILE A 116 -8.44 -18.02 -8.82
C ILE A 116 -8.65 -17.26 -7.50
N LEU A 117 -7.66 -17.27 -6.60
CA LEU A 117 -7.74 -16.55 -5.33
C LEU A 117 -7.82 -15.03 -5.53
N ILE A 118 -7.04 -14.46 -6.45
CA ILE A 118 -7.07 -13.01 -6.76
C ILE A 118 -8.44 -12.61 -7.31
N LEU A 119 -8.87 -13.28 -8.39
CA LEU A 119 -10.13 -12.97 -9.05
C LEU A 119 -11.32 -13.28 -8.15
N GLY A 120 -11.29 -14.40 -7.43
CA GLY A 120 -12.30 -14.78 -6.46
C GLY A 120 -12.47 -13.73 -5.36
N THR A 121 -11.36 -13.27 -4.76
CA THR A 121 -11.41 -12.22 -3.73
C THR A 121 -11.95 -10.91 -4.30
N PHE A 122 -11.55 -10.54 -5.52
CA PHE A 122 -12.03 -9.34 -6.21
C PHE A 122 -13.54 -9.42 -6.48
N PHE A 123 -14.02 -10.51 -7.10
CA PHE A 123 -15.42 -10.69 -7.45
C PHE A 123 -16.31 -10.74 -6.21
N ILE A 124 -15.94 -11.49 -5.18
CA ILE A 124 -16.72 -11.54 -3.93
C ILE A 124 -16.82 -10.14 -3.31
N ALA A 125 -15.71 -9.42 -3.19
CA ALA A 125 -15.73 -8.05 -2.65
C ALA A 125 -16.58 -7.10 -3.52
N PHE A 126 -16.46 -7.19 -4.84
CA PHE A 126 -17.23 -6.37 -5.78
C PHE A 126 -18.73 -6.67 -5.75
N PHE A 127 -19.11 -7.95 -5.72
CA PHE A 127 -20.51 -8.35 -5.63
C PHE A 127 -21.09 -7.97 -4.28
N LEU A 128 -20.40 -8.21 -3.15
CA LEU A 128 -20.87 -7.78 -1.83
C LEU A 128 -21.12 -6.25 -1.80
N ARG A 129 -20.27 -5.46 -2.48
CA ARG A 129 -20.50 -4.02 -2.67
C ARG A 129 -21.81 -3.71 -3.38
N LYS A 130 -22.12 -4.42 -4.47
CA LYS A 130 -23.37 -4.26 -5.22
C LYS A 130 -24.58 -4.75 -4.41
N PHE A 131 -24.44 -5.86 -3.68
CA PHE A 131 -25.46 -6.44 -2.82
C PHE A 131 -25.85 -5.53 -1.65
N ARG A 132 -24.93 -4.75 -1.06
CA ARG A 132 -25.27 -3.75 -0.03
C ARG A 132 -26.28 -2.72 -0.52
N ASN A 133 -26.18 -2.31 -1.78
CA ASN A 133 -27.10 -1.33 -2.37
C ASN A 133 -28.40 -1.98 -2.85
N SER A 134 -28.50 -3.31 -2.82
CA SER A 134 -29.69 -4.04 -3.26
C SER A 134 -30.77 -4.08 -2.17
N ARG A 135 -32.03 -4.25 -2.61
CA ARG A 135 -33.22 -4.23 -1.74
C ARG A 135 -33.33 -5.46 -0.82
N PHE A 136 -32.60 -6.54 -1.11
CA PHE A 136 -32.84 -7.87 -0.52
C PHE A 136 -32.53 -8.00 0.99
N TRP A 137 -31.66 -7.16 1.58
CA TRP A 137 -31.19 -7.35 2.96
C TRP A 137 -31.69 -6.26 3.92
N GLY A 138 -31.94 -6.62 5.18
CA GLY A 138 -32.29 -5.67 6.26
C GLY A 138 -31.13 -4.74 6.64
N GLY A 139 -31.43 -3.59 7.24
CA GLY A 139 -30.45 -2.52 7.52
C GLY A 139 -29.25 -2.95 8.38
N LYS A 140 -29.46 -3.84 9.37
CA LYS A 140 -28.38 -4.37 10.22
C LYS A 140 -27.37 -5.18 9.42
N ALA A 141 -27.85 -6.05 8.54
CA ALA A 141 -27.00 -6.95 7.77
C ALA A 141 -26.24 -6.21 6.65
N ARG A 142 -26.83 -5.15 6.06
CA ARG A 142 -26.12 -4.20 5.16
C ARG A 142 -24.97 -3.45 5.85
N ARG A 143 -25.10 -3.18 7.16
CA ARG A 143 -24.05 -2.51 7.95
C ARG A 143 -22.89 -3.46 8.27
N ILE A 144 -23.18 -4.73 8.58
CA ILE A 144 -22.15 -5.77 8.82
C ILE A 144 -21.37 -6.09 7.54
N ILE A 145 -22.06 -6.12 6.38
CA ILE A 145 -21.43 -6.32 5.06
C ILE A 145 -20.76 -5.02 4.56
N GLY A 146 -20.82 -3.92 5.32
CA GLY A 146 -20.27 -2.61 4.92
C GLY A 146 -18.77 -2.63 4.59
N ASP A 147 -18.00 -3.51 5.24
CA ASP A 147 -16.56 -3.70 5.06
C ASP A 147 -16.27 -4.89 4.14
N PHE A 148 -16.56 -4.73 2.86
CA PHE A 148 -16.56 -5.79 1.82
C PHE A 148 -15.27 -6.61 1.67
N GLY A 149 -14.13 -6.04 2.06
CA GLY A 149 -12.83 -6.72 1.96
C GLY A 149 -12.68 -7.85 2.98
N ILE A 150 -13.17 -7.67 4.20
CA ILE A 150 -13.00 -8.61 5.31
C ILE A 150 -13.69 -9.98 5.05
N PRO A 151 -14.99 -10.03 4.68
CA PRO A 151 -15.63 -11.31 4.40
C PRO A 151 -15.02 -11.98 3.16
N SER A 152 -14.57 -11.21 2.17
CA SER A 152 -13.92 -11.76 0.98
C SER A 152 -12.58 -12.44 1.32
N ILE A 153 -11.76 -11.80 2.17
CA ILE A 153 -10.54 -12.41 2.72
C ILE A 153 -10.87 -13.72 3.40
N LEU A 154 -11.82 -13.70 4.34
CA LEU A 154 -12.12 -14.86 5.18
C LEU A 154 -12.54 -16.07 4.32
N VAL A 155 -13.42 -15.84 3.33
CA VAL A 155 -13.88 -16.90 2.42
C VAL A 155 -12.71 -17.44 1.59
N MET A 156 -11.88 -16.59 1.00
CA MET A 156 -10.79 -17.05 0.13
C MET A 156 -9.62 -17.65 0.89
N VAL A 157 -9.35 -17.22 2.13
CA VAL A 157 -8.42 -17.89 3.05
C VAL A 157 -8.93 -19.28 3.42
N LEU A 158 -10.25 -19.45 3.61
CA LEU A 158 -10.84 -20.77 3.90
C LEU A 158 -10.74 -21.71 2.68
N VAL A 159 -10.92 -21.17 1.47
CA VAL A 159 -10.72 -21.92 0.22
C VAL A 159 -9.27 -22.37 0.08
N ASP A 160 -8.29 -21.47 0.30
CA ASP A 160 -6.87 -21.82 0.31
C ASP A 160 -6.54 -22.86 1.38
N TYR A 161 -7.14 -22.73 2.58
CA TYR A 161 -6.97 -23.71 3.65
C TYR A 161 -7.54 -25.10 3.32
N SER A 162 -8.59 -25.15 2.50
CA SER A 162 -9.22 -26.39 2.06
C SER A 162 -8.44 -27.10 0.96
N ILE A 163 -7.58 -26.38 0.23
CA ILE A 163 -6.75 -26.93 -0.85
C ILE A 163 -5.34 -27.17 -0.30
N THR A 164 -5.09 -28.37 0.22
CA THR A 164 -3.78 -28.73 0.81
C THR A 164 -2.71 -29.12 -0.21
N ASP A 165 -3.14 -29.46 -1.43
CA ASP A 165 -2.29 -30.15 -2.40
C ASP A 165 -1.49 -29.21 -3.31
N THR A 166 -1.64 -27.89 -3.15
CA THR A 166 -0.99 -26.89 -3.99
C THR A 166 -0.34 -25.81 -3.15
N TYR A 167 0.92 -25.49 -3.48
CA TYR A 167 1.63 -24.41 -2.82
C TYR A 167 1.02 -23.04 -3.17
N THR A 168 0.86 -22.18 -2.17
CA THR A 168 0.54 -20.76 -2.35
C THR A 168 1.51 -19.89 -1.57
N GLY A 169 1.92 -18.76 -2.16
CA GLY A 169 2.78 -17.79 -1.47
C GLY A 169 2.02 -17.13 -0.32
N LYS A 170 2.43 -17.38 0.93
CA LYS A 170 1.78 -16.82 2.13
C LYS A 170 2.54 -15.62 2.69
N LEU A 171 1.88 -14.84 3.53
CA LEU A 171 2.48 -13.65 4.13
C LEU A 171 3.68 -14.02 5.04
N THR A 172 4.88 -13.55 4.67
CA THR A 172 6.11 -13.79 5.43
C THR A 172 6.26 -12.74 6.54
N VAL A 173 5.85 -13.09 7.76
CA VAL A 173 6.07 -12.26 8.95
C VAL A 173 7.28 -12.80 9.72
N PRO A 174 8.28 -11.97 10.12
CA PRO A 174 9.41 -12.43 10.91
C PRO A 174 8.95 -12.95 12.29
N THR A 175 9.66 -13.93 12.87
CA THR A 175 9.36 -14.46 14.21
C THR A 175 9.72 -13.50 15.34
N GLY A 176 10.59 -12.52 15.08
CA GLY A 176 11.03 -11.55 16.07
C GLY A 176 11.45 -10.23 15.45
N LEU A 177 11.72 -9.25 16.30
CA LEU A 177 12.27 -7.95 15.91
C LEU A 177 13.79 -8.07 15.75
N SER A 178 14.26 -8.17 14.52
CA SER A 178 15.68 -8.07 14.18
C SER A 178 15.92 -6.94 13.20
N VAL A 179 17.09 -6.32 13.27
CA VAL A 179 17.56 -5.43 12.21
C VAL A 179 17.82 -6.24 10.93
N THR A 180 17.80 -5.59 9.76
CA THR A 180 17.96 -6.24 8.45
C THR A 180 19.22 -7.10 8.35
N SER A 181 20.29 -6.71 9.05
CA SER A 181 21.55 -7.47 9.14
C SER A 181 22.17 -7.26 10.53
N PRO A 182 21.92 -8.16 11.51
CA PRO A 182 22.38 -7.99 12.89
C PRO A 182 23.91 -7.94 13.00
N ASP A 183 24.61 -8.66 12.13
CA ASP A 183 26.08 -8.75 12.17
C ASP A 183 26.79 -7.48 11.68
N LYS A 184 26.08 -6.61 10.94
CA LYS A 184 26.67 -5.44 10.27
C LYS A 184 26.24 -4.10 10.85
N ARG A 185 25.24 -4.07 11.73
CA ARG A 185 24.59 -2.81 12.10
C ARG A 185 23.87 -2.85 13.44
N SER A 186 24.02 -1.77 14.22
CA SER A 186 23.20 -1.47 15.40
C SER A 186 21.86 -0.81 15.04
N TRP A 187 20.92 -0.77 15.98
CA TRP A 187 19.65 -0.06 15.84
C TRP A 187 19.84 1.43 15.56
N PHE A 188 20.74 2.06 16.32
CA PHE A 188 21.14 3.45 16.11
C PHE A 188 22.27 3.53 15.08
N ILE A 189 22.14 4.41 14.09
CA ILE A 189 23.17 4.64 13.08
C ILE A 189 23.98 5.89 13.46
N PRO A 190 25.30 5.76 13.68
CA PRO A 190 26.13 6.92 13.95
C PRO A 190 26.20 7.84 12.71
N PRO A 191 25.93 9.15 12.86
CA PRO A 191 25.95 10.09 11.72
C PRO A 191 27.35 10.31 11.12
N LEU A 192 28.42 9.97 11.85
CA LEU A 192 29.80 10.05 11.36
C LEU A 192 30.26 8.78 10.61
N GLY A 193 29.40 7.76 10.53
CA GLY A 193 29.69 6.47 9.91
C GLY A 193 29.99 5.37 10.91
N SER A 194 29.64 4.13 10.57
CA SER A 194 29.86 2.96 11.42
C SER A 194 31.12 2.19 11.04
N ALA A 195 31.24 1.77 9.77
CA ALA A 195 32.38 0.99 9.29
C ALA A 195 33.50 1.86 8.71
N ARG A 196 33.16 3.03 8.16
CA ARG A 196 34.10 3.98 7.53
C ARG A 196 33.69 5.40 7.87
N PRO A 197 34.63 6.35 7.99
CA PRO A 197 34.30 7.75 8.22
C PRO A 197 33.51 8.29 7.02
N PHE A 198 32.36 8.90 7.30
CA PHE A 198 31.51 9.45 6.26
C PHE A 198 32.09 10.79 5.75
N PRO A 199 32.24 10.98 4.43
CA PRO A 199 32.88 12.17 3.89
C PRO A 199 32.07 13.45 4.19
N PRO A 200 32.69 14.54 4.70
CA PRO A 200 32.00 15.76 5.07
C PRO A 200 31.24 16.43 3.91
N TRP A 201 31.81 16.41 2.70
CA TRP A 201 31.17 16.98 1.52
C TRP A 201 29.83 16.31 1.20
N MET A 202 29.70 15.01 1.48
CA MET A 202 28.46 14.26 1.27
C MET A 202 27.41 14.59 2.32
N MET A 203 27.81 14.98 3.53
CA MET A 203 26.89 15.43 4.58
C MET A 203 26.10 16.65 4.11
N VAL A 204 26.77 17.60 3.43
CA VAL A 204 26.14 18.77 2.83
C VAL A 204 25.40 18.40 1.54
N ALA A 205 26.00 17.58 0.67
CA ALA A 205 25.37 17.16 -0.58
C ALA A 205 24.06 16.39 -0.36
N ALA A 206 23.89 15.71 0.78
CA ALA A 206 22.65 15.06 1.20
C ALA A 206 21.45 16.01 1.32
N ALA A 207 21.67 17.32 1.37
CA ALA A 207 20.62 18.33 1.29
C ALA A 207 19.82 18.25 -0.03
N VAL A 208 20.47 17.91 -1.15
CA VAL A 208 19.80 17.81 -2.46
C VAL A 208 18.76 16.68 -2.49
N PRO A 209 19.10 15.41 -2.16
CA PRO A 209 18.09 14.36 -2.07
C PRO A 209 17.09 14.60 -0.93
N ALA A 210 17.48 15.27 0.16
CA ALA A 210 16.52 15.65 1.20
C ALA A 210 15.46 16.64 0.72
N LEU A 211 15.85 17.62 -0.10
CA LEU A 211 14.92 18.55 -0.74
C LEU A 211 13.96 17.82 -1.69
N LEU A 212 14.45 16.84 -2.46
CA LEU A 212 13.60 16.02 -3.32
C LEU A 212 12.59 15.19 -2.50
N VAL A 213 13.06 14.53 -1.43
CA VAL A 213 12.20 13.78 -0.51
C VAL A 213 11.17 14.69 0.17
N LEU A 214 11.57 15.90 0.56
CA LEU A 214 10.65 16.91 1.10
C LEU A 214 9.54 17.24 0.10
N ILE A 215 9.88 17.51 -1.15
CA ILE A 215 8.89 17.83 -2.19
C ILE A 215 7.90 16.67 -2.35
N LEU A 216 8.38 15.42 -2.39
CA LEU A 216 7.52 14.24 -2.49
C LEU A 216 6.59 14.09 -1.29
N ILE A 217 7.14 14.16 -0.07
CA ILE A 217 6.36 14.07 1.18
C ILE A 217 5.34 15.20 1.26
N PHE A 218 5.75 16.42 0.89
CA PHE A 218 4.87 17.59 0.87
C PHE A 218 3.71 17.38 -0.11
N MET A 219 4.00 17.05 -1.36
CA MET A 219 2.97 16.86 -2.39
C MET A 219 1.99 15.76 -2.00
N GLU A 220 2.47 14.58 -1.59
CA GLU A 220 1.61 13.46 -1.26
C GLU A 220 0.78 13.71 0.01
N THR A 221 1.38 14.30 1.04
CA THR A 221 0.67 14.62 2.29
C THR A 221 -0.39 15.68 2.08
N GLN A 222 -0.07 16.77 1.37
CA GLN A 222 -1.01 17.86 1.16
C GLN A 222 -2.16 17.46 0.23
N ILE A 223 -1.88 16.74 -0.85
CA ILE A 223 -2.94 16.22 -1.72
C ILE A 223 -3.83 15.23 -0.96
N THR A 224 -3.25 14.33 -0.16
CA THR A 224 -4.02 13.38 0.65
C THR A 224 -4.89 14.10 1.67
N ALA A 225 -4.35 15.10 2.36
CA ALA A 225 -5.09 15.90 3.32
C ALA A 225 -6.25 16.67 2.66
N LEU A 226 -6.06 17.21 1.45
CA LEU A 226 -7.11 17.86 0.66
C LEU A 226 -8.20 16.88 0.21
N ILE A 227 -7.85 15.70 -0.29
CA ILE A 227 -8.80 14.67 -0.72
C ILE A 227 -9.65 14.17 0.46
N VAL A 228 -9.04 14.05 1.64
CA VAL A 228 -9.75 13.63 2.86
C VAL A 228 -10.62 14.74 3.42
N SER A 229 -10.17 16.01 3.36
CA SER A 229 -10.88 17.17 3.92
C SER A 229 -11.86 17.84 2.96
N GLN A 230 -12.21 17.17 1.85
CA GLN A 230 -13.19 17.69 0.89
C GLN A 230 -14.51 18.10 1.56
N LYS A 231 -15.00 19.30 1.22
CA LYS A 231 -16.26 19.86 1.75
C LYS A 231 -17.45 18.94 1.56
N ALA A 232 -17.45 18.11 0.52
CA ALA A 232 -18.48 17.10 0.26
C ALA A 232 -18.66 16.08 1.39
N ARG A 233 -17.64 15.86 2.23
CA ARG A 233 -17.65 14.87 3.33
C ARG A 233 -18.22 15.41 4.64
N ARG A 234 -18.53 16.72 4.73
CA ARG A 234 -19.14 17.35 5.92
C ARG A 234 -18.39 17.04 7.23
N LEU A 235 -17.06 17.16 7.21
CA LEU A 235 -16.23 17.05 8.41
C LEU A 235 -16.54 18.20 9.38
N LEU A 236 -16.52 17.90 10.68
CA LEU A 236 -16.86 18.86 11.74
C LEU A 236 -15.62 19.56 12.28
N LYS A 237 -14.47 18.86 12.35
CA LYS A 237 -13.21 19.43 12.83
C LYS A 237 -12.39 19.99 11.68
N GLY A 238 -11.67 21.08 11.95
CA GLY A 238 -10.74 21.68 11.00
C GLY A 238 -9.52 20.79 10.71
N SER A 239 -8.86 21.03 9.57
CA SER A 239 -7.66 20.32 9.12
C SER A 239 -6.37 21.02 9.57
N GLY A 240 -5.41 20.26 10.08
CA GLY A 240 -4.14 20.77 10.63
C GLY A 240 -2.93 20.58 9.70
N PHE A 241 -2.91 21.22 8.53
CA PHE A 241 -1.86 20.98 7.51
C PHE A 241 -0.42 21.24 7.99
N HIS A 242 -0.19 22.28 8.81
CA HIS A 242 1.15 22.59 9.32
C HIS A 242 1.64 21.57 10.34
N LEU A 243 0.74 21.15 11.25
CA LEU A 243 1.05 20.17 12.28
C LEU A 243 1.35 18.80 11.65
N ASP A 244 0.56 18.40 10.64
CA ASP A 244 0.76 17.14 9.93
C ASP A 244 2.13 17.10 9.25
N LEU A 245 2.53 18.20 8.58
CA LEU A 245 3.83 18.28 7.93
C LEU A 245 4.98 18.27 8.94
N LEU A 246 4.87 19.03 10.03
CA LEU A 246 5.87 19.07 11.10
C LEU A 246 6.05 17.67 11.72
N LEU A 247 4.96 16.97 11.97
CA LEU A 247 4.97 15.65 12.59
C LEU A 247 5.55 14.58 11.65
N ILE A 248 5.18 14.58 10.37
CA ILE A 248 5.74 13.66 9.38
C ILE A 248 7.24 13.93 9.15
N GLY A 249 7.65 15.20 9.07
CA GLY A 249 9.04 15.60 8.89
C GLY A 249 9.93 15.22 10.08
N SER A 250 9.51 15.58 11.29
CA SER A 250 10.25 15.26 12.52
C SER A 250 10.35 13.75 12.76
N LEU A 251 9.25 13.00 12.60
CA LEU A 251 9.28 11.54 12.68
C LEU A 251 10.09 10.91 11.53
N GLY A 252 10.11 11.54 10.35
CA GLY A 252 10.97 11.14 9.23
C GLY A 252 12.46 11.24 9.58
N GLY A 253 12.88 12.33 10.20
CA GLY A 253 14.25 12.49 10.69
C GLY A 253 14.60 11.49 11.79
N LEU A 254 13.72 11.31 12.77
CA LEU A 254 13.91 10.34 13.85
C LEU A 254 14.02 8.91 13.30
N ARG A 255 13.15 8.54 12.36
CA ARG A 255 13.24 7.25 11.64
C ARG A 255 14.53 7.12 10.86
N GLY A 256 15.04 8.20 10.29
CA GLY A 256 16.36 8.26 9.67
C GLY A 256 17.48 7.82 10.62
N LEU A 257 17.50 8.33 11.86
CA LEU A 257 18.50 7.98 12.90
C LEU A 257 18.46 6.49 13.28
N PHE A 258 17.27 5.91 13.35
CA PHE A 258 17.07 4.48 13.56
C PHE A 258 17.11 3.67 12.25
N GLY A 259 17.42 4.29 11.11
CA GLY A 259 17.47 3.69 9.77
C GLY A 259 16.19 3.01 9.32
N LEU A 260 15.06 3.42 9.90
CA LEU A 260 13.71 3.03 9.54
C LEU A 260 13.30 3.78 8.26
N PRO A 261 12.34 3.23 7.48
CA PRO A 261 11.81 3.91 6.32
C PRO A 261 11.10 5.22 6.68
N TRP A 262 11.28 6.24 5.85
CA TRP A 262 10.45 7.43 5.90
C TRP A 262 9.02 7.04 5.52
N LEU A 263 8.03 7.59 6.23
CA LEU A 263 6.63 7.35 5.91
C LEU A 263 5.98 8.64 5.46
N THR A 264 5.02 8.49 4.59
CA THR A 264 4.21 9.53 3.96
C THR A 264 2.74 9.14 4.09
N ALA A 265 1.83 10.10 3.93
CA ALA A 265 0.39 9.84 4.02
C ALA A 265 -0.10 9.07 2.79
N ALA A 266 -0.45 7.79 2.96
CA ALA A 266 -0.91 6.95 1.85
C ALA A 266 -2.36 7.26 1.45
N THR A 267 -2.58 7.92 0.30
CA THR A 267 -3.89 8.43 -0.14
C THR A 267 -5.00 7.38 -0.12
N VAL A 268 -4.79 6.22 -0.77
CA VAL A 268 -5.82 5.18 -0.88
C VAL A 268 -6.23 4.66 0.50
N ARG A 269 -5.26 4.39 1.38
CA ARG A 269 -5.51 3.88 2.74
C ARG A 269 -6.29 4.90 3.58
N HIS A 270 -5.92 6.18 3.51
CA HIS A 270 -6.63 7.23 4.22
C HIS A 270 -8.06 7.39 3.69
N VAL A 271 -8.26 7.36 2.36
CA VAL A 271 -9.59 7.45 1.76
C VAL A 271 -10.46 6.24 2.14
N THR A 272 -9.93 5.02 2.09
CA THR A 272 -10.69 3.82 2.49
C THR A 272 -11.03 3.83 3.97
N HIS A 273 -10.12 4.28 4.83
CA HIS A 273 -10.38 4.42 6.27
C HIS A 273 -11.49 5.45 6.53
N VAL A 274 -11.46 6.60 5.85
CA VAL A 274 -12.52 7.61 5.97
C VAL A 274 -13.85 7.11 5.43
N ASN A 275 -13.84 6.37 4.30
CA ASN A 275 -15.04 5.76 3.73
C ASN A 275 -15.67 4.74 4.69
N ALA A 276 -14.87 3.97 5.43
CA ALA A 276 -15.36 3.04 6.46
C ALA A 276 -16.03 3.78 7.64
N LEU A 277 -15.61 5.02 7.92
CA LEU A 277 -16.18 5.88 8.97
C LEU A 277 -17.32 6.76 8.49
N THR A 278 -17.65 6.71 7.19
CA THR A 278 -18.67 7.54 6.57
C THR A 278 -20.05 6.91 6.74
N VAL A 279 -20.97 7.65 7.35
CA VAL A 279 -22.36 7.26 7.48
C VAL A 279 -23.14 7.86 6.31
N MET A 280 -23.69 6.99 5.48
CA MET A 280 -24.54 7.38 4.35
C MET A 280 -26.00 7.50 4.82
N ARG A 281 -26.67 8.59 4.43
CA ARG A 281 -28.11 8.76 4.64
C ARG A 281 -28.85 7.77 3.77
N THR A 282 -29.82 7.06 4.36
CA THR A 282 -30.78 6.25 3.61
C THR A 282 -31.68 7.17 2.79
N ALA A 283 -31.79 6.92 1.48
CA ALA A 283 -32.70 7.64 0.60
C ALA A 283 -34.14 7.41 1.09
N ILE A 284 -34.84 8.50 1.42
CA ILE A 284 -36.24 8.47 1.91
C ILE A 284 -37.20 8.53 0.72
N ALA A 285 -36.81 9.20 -0.37
CA ALA A 285 -37.58 9.28 -1.61
C ALA A 285 -37.00 8.39 -2.72
N PRO A 286 -37.85 7.71 -3.52
CA PRO A 286 -37.39 6.95 -4.68
C PRO A 286 -36.74 7.88 -5.71
N GLY A 287 -35.44 7.70 -5.96
CA GLY A 287 -34.64 8.51 -6.89
C GLY A 287 -33.52 9.33 -6.23
N ASP A 288 -33.56 9.54 -4.92
CA ASP A 288 -32.48 10.24 -4.21
C ASP A 288 -31.21 9.39 -4.15
N LYS A 289 -30.09 9.95 -4.65
CA LYS A 289 -28.77 9.33 -4.45
C LYS A 289 -28.43 9.37 -2.95
N PRO A 290 -27.88 8.28 -2.38
CA PRO A 290 -27.48 8.26 -0.98
C PRO A 290 -26.44 9.36 -0.72
N GLN A 291 -26.80 10.35 0.08
CA GLN A 291 -25.91 11.46 0.45
C GLN A 291 -25.09 11.10 1.69
N ILE A 292 -23.88 11.64 1.79
CA ILE A 292 -23.06 11.53 3.00
C ILE A 292 -23.73 12.35 4.10
N GLN A 293 -24.08 11.70 5.22
CA GLN A 293 -24.68 12.37 6.37
C GLN A 293 -23.60 13.02 7.23
N GLU A 294 -22.66 12.20 7.69
CA GLU A 294 -21.57 12.58 8.58
C GLU A 294 -20.43 11.56 8.47
N VAL A 295 -19.22 11.98 8.85
CA VAL A 295 -18.07 11.10 9.03
C VAL A 295 -17.73 11.06 10.51
N ARG A 296 -17.60 9.86 11.08
CA ARG A 296 -17.23 9.69 12.49
C ARG A 296 -15.74 9.95 12.69
N GLU A 297 -15.41 11.15 13.14
CA GLU A 297 -14.03 11.55 13.41
C GLU A 297 -13.52 11.03 14.76
N GLN A 298 -12.73 9.96 14.73
CA GLN A 298 -12.18 9.32 15.92
C GLN A 298 -10.67 9.08 15.82
N ARG A 299 -9.98 9.16 16.97
CA ARG A 299 -8.55 8.86 17.08
C ARG A 299 -8.26 7.37 17.33
N VAL A 300 -9.24 6.69 17.93
CA VAL A 300 -9.08 5.31 18.43
C VAL A 300 -8.79 4.32 17.31
N THR A 301 -9.47 4.40 16.15
CA THR A 301 -9.21 3.46 15.05
C THR A 301 -7.82 3.60 14.47
N GLY A 302 -7.30 4.83 14.33
CA GLY A 302 -5.93 5.05 13.87
C GLY A 302 -4.90 4.44 14.82
N VAL A 303 -5.07 4.68 16.13
CA VAL A 303 -4.19 4.11 17.16
C VAL A 303 -4.32 2.59 17.21
N LEU A 304 -5.53 2.05 17.10
CA LEU A 304 -5.79 0.61 17.11
C LEU A 304 -5.18 -0.09 15.89
N ILE A 305 -5.30 0.50 14.69
CA ILE A 305 -4.67 -0.06 13.48
C ILE A 305 -3.15 -0.04 13.64
N ALA A 306 -2.57 1.07 14.13
CA ALA A 306 -1.13 1.18 14.35
C ALA A 306 -0.63 0.18 15.41
N SER A 307 -1.37 -0.01 16.50
CA SER A 307 -1.02 -0.98 17.54
C SER A 307 -1.14 -2.40 17.01
N LEU A 308 -2.19 -2.75 16.27
CA LEU A 308 -2.36 -4.06 15.64
C LEU A 308 -1.25 -4.37 14.63
N VAL A 309 -0.79 -3.38 13.86
CA VAL A 309 0.39 -3.54 12.99
C VAL A 309 1.65 -3.82 13.82
N GLY A 310 1.82 -3.17 14.97
CA GLY A 310 2.93 -3.48 15.90
C GLY A 310 2.82 -4.88 16.52
N LEU A 311 1.61 -5.29 16.91
CA LEU A 311 1.29 -6.61 17.47
C LEU A 311 1.31 -7.74 16.43
N SER A 312 1.42 -7.42 15.13
CA SER A 312 1.39 -8.40 14.04
C SER A 312 2.50 -9.45 14.13
N ILE A 313 3.62 -9.13 14.80
CA ILE A 313 4.73 -10.06 15.05
C ILE A 313 4.28 -11.20 15.96
N VAL A 314 3.53 -10.89 17.02
CA VAL A 314 2.97 -11.90 17.95
C VAL A 314 1.90 -12.74 17.26
N MET A 315 1.10 -12.12 16.39
CA MET A 315 0.09 -12.80 15.59
C MET A 315 0.65 -13.50 14.34
N GLY A 316 1.98 -13.59 14.19
CA GLY A 316 2.64 -14.11 13.00
C GLY A 316 2.16 -15.51 12.58
N ALA A 317 1.81 -16.38 13.54
CA ALA A 317 1.27 -17.71 13.25
C ALA A 317 -0.08 -17.68 12.50
N VAL A 318 -0.94 -16.70 12.81
CA VAL A 318 -2.23 -16.52 12.13
C VAL A 318 -2.01 -15.80 10.80
N LEU A 319 -1.19 -14.74 10.79
CA LEU A 319 -0.92 -13.97 9.57
C LEU A 319 -0.25 -14.80 8.47
N ARG A 320 0.64 -15.75 8.82
CA ARG A 320 1.28 -16.67 7.88
C ARG A 320 0.31 -17.65 7.21
N ARG A 321 -0.95 -17.74 7.65
CA ARG A 321 -1.98 -18.53 6.96
C ARG A 321 -2.63 -17.79 5.80
N ILE A 322 -2.44 -16.47 5.70
CA ILE A 322 -3.09 -15.65 4.66
C ILE A 322 -2.25 -15.71 3.38
N PRO A 323 -2.79 -16.22 2.26
CA PRO A 323 -2.11 -16.20 0.96
C PRO A 323 -2.01 -14.77 0.40
N LEU A 324 -0.86 -14.42 -0.15
CA LEU A 324 -0.59 -13.12 -0.77
C LEU A 324 -1.53 -12.83 -1.94
N ALA A 325 -1.94 -13.88 -2.67
CA ALA A 325 -2.91 -13.80 -3.75
C ALA A 325 -4.24 -13.14 -3.31
N VAL A 326 -4.73 -13.47 -2.11
CA VAL A 326 -5.96 -12.87 -1.57
C VAL A 326 -5.77 -11.37 -1.31
N LEU A 327 -4.61 -10.96 -0.77
CA LEU A 327 -4.30 -9.54 -0.54
C LEU A 327 -4.24 -8.75 -1.86
N PHE A 328 -3.69 -9.34 -2.91
CA PHE A 328 -3.67 -8.75 -4.25
C PHE A 328 -5.10 -8.55 -4.80
N GLY A 329 -6.01 -9.51 -4.59
CA GLY A 329 -7.42 -9.35 -4.97
C GLY A 329 -8.11 -8.16 -4.28
N ILE A 330 -7.78 -7.89 -3.01
CA ILE A 330 -8.30 -6.70 -2.30
C ILE A 330 -7.65 -5.42 -2.82
N PHE A 331 -6.35 -5.44 -3.15
CA PHE A 331 -5.68 -4.28 -3.76
C PHE A 331 -6.31 -3.93 -5.11
N LEU A 332 -6.64 -4.93 -5.93
CA LEU A 332 -7.40 -4.73 -7.16
C LEU A 332 -8.77 -4.12 -6.88
N TYR A 333 -9.50 -4.66 -5.91
CA TYR A 333 -10.80 -4.12 -5.50
C TYR A 333 -10.69 -2.65 -5.05
N MET A 334 -9.72 -2.32 -4.18
CA MET A 334 -9.51 -0.95 -3.72
C MET A 334 -9.16 0.00 -4.87
N GLY A 335 -8.30 -0.43 -5.81
CA GLY A 335 -7.97 0.36 -7.01
C GLY A 335 -9.17 0.62 -7.94
N VAL A 336 -10.02 -0.40 -8.18
CA VAL A 336 -11.23 -0.21 -8.99
C VAL A 336 -12.28 0.64 -8.28
N THR A 337 -12.43 0.45 -6.96
CA THR A 337 -13.41 1.22 -6.19
C THR A 337 -13.01 2.68 -6.00
N SER A 338 -11.72 3.00 -5.90
CA SER A 338 -11.25 4.38 -5.84
C SER A 338 -11.52 5.14 -7.14
N LEU A 339 -11.48 4.48 -8.30
CA LEU A 339 -11.86 5.10 -9.58
C LEU A 339 -13.31 5.57 -9.60
N SER A 340 -14.25 4.84 -8.99
CA SER A 340 -15.69 5.17 -9.02
C SER A 340 -16.06 6.51 -8.35
N GLY A 341 -15.19 7.03 -7.49
CA GLY A 341 -15.42 8.29 -6.76
C GLY A 341 -14.82 9.54 -7.41
N ILE A 342 -14.15 9.41 -8.55
CA ILE A 342 -13.41 10.49 -9.22
C ILE A 342 -14.25 11.02 -10.39
N GLN A 343 -14.45 12.34 -10.48
CA GLN A 343 -15.22 12.93 -11.58
C GLN A 343 -14.52 12.73 -12.94
N LEU A 344 -13.19 12.86 -12.99
CA LEU A 344 -12.39 12.54 -14.19
C LEU A 344 -12.65 11.14 -14.76
N SER A 345 -12.84 10.12 -13.92
CA SER A 345 -13.15 8.76 -14.43
C SER A 345 -14.56 8.68 -15.04
N GLN A 346 -15.52 9.41 -14.46
CA GLN A 346 -16.88 9.51 -14.98
C GLN A 346 -16.89 10.26 -16.31
N GLN A 347 -16.14 11.35 -16.42
CA GLN A 347 -15.97 12.09 -17.68
C GLN A 347 -15.32 11.24 -18.77
N LEU A 348 -14.30 10.45 -18.41
CA LEU A 348 -13.66 9.54 -19.34
C LEU A 348 -14.62 8.44 -19.81
N LEU A 349 -15.50 7.93 -18.93
CA LEU A 349 -16.56 7.00 -19.31
C LEU A 349 -17.62 7.64 -20.22
N LEU A 350 -17.94 8.92 -20.03
CA LEU A 350 -18.89 9.65 -20.88
C LEU A 350 -18.41 9.80 -22.33
N ILE A 351 -17.09 9.83 -22.57
CA ILE A 351 -16.53 9.81 -23.94
C ILE A 351 -16.96 8.54 -24.70
N PHE A 352 -17.16 7.43 -23.99
CA PHE A 352 -17.60 6.16 -24.56
C PHE A 352 -19.13 5.98 -24.55
N MET A 353 -19.88 6.91 -23.95
CA MET A 353 -21.34 6.86 -23.96
C MET A 353 -21.89 7.62 -25.17
N PRO A 354 -22.90 7.07 -25.87
CA PRO A 354 -23.56 7.79 -26.94
C PRO A 354 -24.27 9.03 -26.38
N ALA A 355 -24.23 10.15 -27.10
CA ALA A 355 -24.76 11.46 -26.66
C ALA A 355 -26.23 11.48 -26.22
N LYS A 356 -26.99 10.41 -26.49
CA LYS A 356 -28.38 10.24 -26.07
C LYS A 356 -28.53 9.84 -24.59
N HIS A 357 -27.47 9.35 -23.93
CA HIS A 357 -27.52 8.78 -22.57
C HIS A 357 -26.72 9.60 -21.56
#